data_AF-A0A8T4YU68-F1
#
_entry.id   AF-A0A8T4YU68-F1
#
_cell.length_a   1.000
_cell.length_b   1.000
_cell.length_c   1.000
_cell.angle_alpha   90.00
_cell.angle_beta   90.00
_cell.angle_gamma   90.00
#
_symmetry.space_group_name_H-M   'P 1'
#
loop_
_entity.id
_entity.type
_entity.pdbx_description
1 polymer ?
#
loop_
_entity_poly.entity_id
_entity_poly.type
_entity_poly.pdbx_seq_one_letter_code
_entity_poly.pdbx_strand_id
1 'polypeptide(L)'
;MNLELSLGEDATITVMIEACGIVETAIGRGSPFLTFEDENDIVARKSSFTCGRTLMIKSSKAAADLSRRLVKRLRDPGAAVKVVLTVQL
;
A
#
# COMPACT_ATOMS: atom_id res chain seq x y z
N MET A 1 -11.39 -7.59 5.47
CA MET A 1 -10.39 -8.55 4.94
C MET A 1 -9.58 -9.00 6.15
N ASN A 2 -9.79 -10.21 6.67
CA ASN A 2 -9.14 -10.64 7.91
C ASN A 2 -7.72 -11.12 7.60
N LEU A 3 -6.74 -10.20 7.71
CA LEU A 3 -5.33 -10.56 7.70
C LEU A 3 -4.92 -10.95 9.13
N GLU A 4 -5.07 -12.24 9.49
CA GLU A 4 -4.55 -12.82 10.74
C GLU A 4 -3.03 -13.08 10.69
N LEU A 5 -2.27 -12.23 9.97
CA LEU A 5 -0.82 -12.35 9.86
C LEU A 5 -0.17 -11.25 10.67
N SER A 6 0.46 -11.65 11.78
CA SER A 6 1.50 -10.86 12.43
C SER A 6 2.65 -10.67 11.44
N LEU A 7 2.68 -9.53 10.76
CA LEU A 7 3.75 -9.19 9.82
C LEU A 7 4.89 -8.54 10.62
N GLY A 8 5.91 -9.31 10.98
CA GLY A 8 7.12 -8.78 11.62
C GLY A 8 7.88 -7.79 10.72
N GLU A 9 8.89 -7.11 11.27
CA GLU A 9 9.70 -6.14 10.48
C GLU A 9 10.45 -6.79 9.30
N ASP A 10 10.70 -8.10 9.37
CA ASP A 10 11.34 -8.87 8.31
C ASP A 10 10.41 -9.06 7.09
N ALA A 11 9.09 -9.05 7.31
CA ALA A 11 8.11 -9.17 6.24
C ALA A 11 8.22 -7.98 5.28
N THR A 12 8.34 -8.28 4.00
CA THR A 12 8.31 -7.30 2.92
C THR A 12 6.92 -7.25 2.32
N ILE A 13 6.34 -6.05 2.25
CA ILE A 13 5.01 -5.81 1.70
C ILE A 13 5.17 -5.02 0.42
N THR A 14 4.62 -5.55 -0.67
CA THR A 14 4.60 -4.89 -1.98
C THR A 14 3.18 -4.49 -2.34
N VAL A 15 2.99 -3.22 -2.70
CA VAL A 15 1.75 -2.68 -3.23
C VAL A 15 1.98 -2.36 -4.71
N MET A 16 1.23 -3.03 -5.59
CA MET A 16 1.17 -2.69 -7.00
C MET A 16 -0.15 -2.00 -7.31
N ILE A 17 -0.09 -0.85 -7.97
CA ILE A 17 -1.26 -0.08 -8.42
C ILE A 17 -1.23 -0.04 -9.94
N GLU A 18 -2.27 -0.53 -10.58
CA GLU A 18 -2.43 -0.53 -12.03
C GLU A 18 -3.71 0.23 -12.43
N ALA A 19 -3.58 1.19 -13.33
CA ALA A 19 -4.72 1.88 -13.96
C ALA A 19 -4.42 2.18 -15.43
N CYS A 20 -5.32 1.77 -16.32
CA CYS A 20 -5.22 1.98 -17.77
C CYS A 20 -3.85 1.57 -18.36
N GLY A 21 -3.31 0.42 -17.93
CA GLY A 21 -2.00 -0.10 -18.36
C GLY A 21 -0.78 0.62 -17.78
N ILE A 22 -0.98 1.57 -16.85
CA ILE A 22 0.12 2.18 -16.09
C ILE A 22 0.24 1.45 -14.77
N VAL A 23 1.42 0.93 -14.49
CA VAL A 23 1.74 0.21 -13.25
C VAL A 23 2.73 1.02 -12.41
N GLU A 24 2.45 1.14 -11.12
CA GLU A 24 3.37 1.64 -10.11
C GLU A 24 3.51 0.60 -9.00
N THR A 25 4.69 0.55 -8.39
CA THR A 25 4.97 -0.35 -7.28
C THR A 25 5.62 0.41 -6.13
N ALA A 26 5.14 0.17 -4.92
CA ALA A 26 5.73 0.62 -3.67
C ALA A 26 6.08 -0.60 -2.81
N ILE A 27 7.24 -0.56 -2.15
CA ILE A 27 7.74 -1.64 -1.30
C ILE A 27 7.94 -1.09 0.10
N GLY A 28 7.47 -1.80 1.11
CA GLY A 28 7.59 -1.43 2.51
C GLY A 28 7.80 -2.65 3.40
N ARG A 29 7.70 -2.42 4.70
CA ARG A 29 7.92 -3.43 5.73
C ARG A 29 6.65 -3.65 6.55
N GLY A 30 6.53 -4.87 7.07
CA GLY A 30 5.64 -5.19 8.17
C GLY A 30 6.05 -4.47 9.46
N SER A 31 5.23 -4.64 10.49
CA SER A 31 5.54 -4.29 11.87
C SER A 31 4.61 -5.09 12.78
N PRO A 32 5.10 -5.57 13.94
CA PRO A 32 4.26 -6.23 14.94
C PRO A 32 3.15 -5.32 15.50
N PHE A 33 3.21 -4.01 15.23
CA PHE A 33 2.21 -3.01 15.63
C PHE A 33 1.17 -2.71 14.54
N LEU A 34 1.13 -3.45 13.43
CA LEU A 34 0.06 -3.34 12.42
C LEU A 34 -1.17 -4.11 12.91
N THR A 35 -2.31 -3.42 13.02
CA THR A 35 -3.55 -4.00 13.56
C THR A 35 -4.61 -4.26 12.50
N PHE A 36 -4.55 -3.57 11.34
CA PHE A 36 -5.50 -3.73 10.23
C PHE A 36 -6.99 -3.58 10.61
N GLU A 37 -7.27 -2.74 11.60
CA GLU A 37 -8.61 -2.59 12.20
C GLU A 37 -9.57 -1.69 11.40
N ASP A 38 -9.06 -0.89 10.46
CA ASP A 38 -9.92 -0.01 9.67
C ASP A 38 -10.56 -0.77 8.50
N GLU A 39 -11.88 -0.64 8.36
CA GLU A 39 -12.66 -1.36 7.36
C GLU A 39 -12.69 -0.66 5.99
N ASN A 40 -12.34 0.62 5.93
CA ASN A 40 -12.53 1.47 4.74
C ASN A 40 -11.19 1.93 4.14
N ASP A 41 -10.19 2.16 4.98
CA ASP A 41 -8.95 2.81 4.59
C ASP A 41 -7.73 1.88 4.70
N ILE A 42 -6.86 1.96 3.69
CA ILE A 42 -5.55 1.30 3.65
C ILE A 42 -4.47 2.36 3.40
N VAL A 43 -3.47 2.44 4.28
CA VAL A 43 -2.42 3.47 4.23
C VAL A 43 -1.03 2.84 4.24
N ALA A 44 -0.25 3.10 3.19
CA ALA A 44 1.19 2.85 3.17
C ALA A 44 1.95 4.10 3.63
N ARG A 45 2.84 3.95 4.62
CA ARG A 45 3.56 5.08 5.24
C ARG A 45 5.06 5.00 4.96
N LYS A 46 5.68 6.15 4.67
CA LYS A 46 7.16 6.26 4.63
C LYS A 46 7.78 6.21 6.03
N SER A 47 7.06 6.69 7.04
CA SER A 47 7.50 6.61 8.45
C SER A 47 7.24 5.23 9.05
N SER A 48 7.64 5.05 10.31
CA SER A 48 7.35 3.88 11.15
C SER A 48 6.08 4.01 12.00
N PHE A 49 5.32 5.10 11.86
CA PHE A 49 4.08 5.29 12.63
C PHE A 49 3.03 4.26 12.21
N THR A 50 2.32 3.68 13.17
CA THR A 50 1.22 2.73 12.92
C THR A 50 -0.09 3.22 13.53
N CYS A 51 -1.19 2.81 12.90
CA CYS A 51 -2.57 2.93 13.37
C CYS A 51 -3.42 1.90 12.61
N GLY A 52 -4.70 1.75 12.96
CA GLY A 52 -5.61 0.74 12.37
C GLY A 52 -5.64 0.69 10.84
N ARG A 53 -5.38 1.81 10.17
CA ARG A 53 -5.35 1.93 8.70
C ARG A 53 -4.04 1.49 8.06
N THR A 54 -2.98 1.32 8.85
CA THR A 54 -1.62 1.19 8.31
C THR A 54 -1.41 -0.21 7.77
N LEU A 55 -1.11 -0.31 6.47
CA LEU A 55 -0.80 -1.56 5.80
C LEU A 55 0.69 -1.91 5.86
N MET A 56 1.53 -0.89 5.70
CA MET A 56 2.98 -1.05 5.71
C MET A 56 3.67 0.23 6.15
N ILE A 57 4.84 0.07 6.76
CA ILE A 57 5.73 1.15 7.17
C ILE A 57 6.97 1.19 6.29
N LYS A 58 7.80 2.24 6.42
CA LYS A 58 9.07 2.39 5.69
C LYS A 58 8.91 2.23 4.16
N SER A 59 7.77 2.68 3.62
CA SER A 59 7.45 2.62 2.19
C SER A 59 8.46 3.37 1.33
N SER A 60 8.86 2.77 0.21
CA SER A 60 9.71 3.39 -0.80
C SER A 60 9.07 4.61 -1.46
N LYS A 61 7.73 4.68 -1.47
CA LYS A 61 6.95 5.76 -2.11
C LYS A 61 5.86 6.31 -1.18
N ALA A 62 5.67 7.62 -1.21
CA ALA A 62 4.42 8.28 -0.83
C ALA A 62 3.59 8.60 -2.08
N ALA A 63 2.36 9.10 -1.88
CA ALA A 63 1.51 9.56 -2.98
C ALA A 63 2.18 10.62 -3.87
N ALA A 64 3.02 11.48 -3.29
CA ALA A 64 3.78 12.51 -4.02
C ALA A 64 4.85 11.92 -4.96
N ASP A 65 5.31 10.69 -4.70
CA ASP A 65 6.33 9.98 -5.48
C ASP A 65 5.73 9.21 -6.67
N LEU A 66 4.40 9.09 -6.76
CA LEU A 66 3.72 8.42 -7.87
C LEU A 66 3.87 9.23 -9.17
N SER A 67 4.06 8.54 -10.30
CA SER A 67 4.21 9.24 -11.58
C SER A 67 2.97 10.07 -11.92
N ARG A 68 3.21 11.25 -12.51
CA ARG A 68 2.13 12.13 -12.96
C ARG A 68 1.25 11.50 -14.03
N ARG A 69 1.77 10.50 -14.76
CA ARG A 69 1.00 9.71 -15.72
C ARG A 69 -0.05 8.85 -15.01
N LEU A 70 0.32 8.12 -13.95
CA LEU A 70 -0.64 7.36 -13.15
C LEU A 70 -1.67 8.28 -12.50
N VAL A 71 -1.21 9.35 -11.83
CA VAL A 71 -2.10 10.32 -11.15
C VAL A 71 -3.13 10.91 -12.12
N LYS A 72 -2.73 11.21 -13.37
CA LYS A 72 -3.67 11.71 -14.38
C LYS A 72 -4.75 10.68 -14.74
N ARG A 73 -4.42 9.38 -14.80
CA ARG A 73 -5.41 8.31 -15.05
C ARG A 73 -6.36 8.12 -13.87
N LEU A 74 -5.85 8.17 -12.64
CA LEU A 74 -6.65 8.00 -11.43
C LEU A 74 -7.67 9.12 -11.19
N ARG A 75 -7.53 10.27 -11.86
CA ARG A 75 -8.50 11.38 -11.78
C ARG A 75 -9.77 11.13 -12.58
N ASP A 76 -9.77 10.17 -13.49
CA ASP A 76 -10.96 9.80 -14.24
C ASP A 76 -11.88 8.95 -13.33
N PRO A 77 -13.12 9.37 -13.03
CA PRO A 77 -14.04 8.62 -12.19
C PRO A 77 -14.44 7.26 -12.79
N GLY A 78 -14.26 7.06 -14.09
CA GLY A 78 -14.48 5.77 -14.77
C GLY A 78 -13.26 4.85 -14.79
N ALA A 79 -12.11 5.28 -14.26
CA ALA A 79 -10.90 4.47 -14.28
C ALA A 79 -11.02 3.25 -13.37
N ALA A 80 -10.97 2.06 -13.98
CA ALA A 80 -10.76 0.82 -13.23
C ALA A 80 -9.32 0.79 -12.69
N VAL A 81 -9.21 0.59 -11.37
CA VAL A 81 -7.92 0.48 -10.68
C VAL A 81 -7.80 -0.91 -10.09
N LYS A 82 -6.70 -1.58 -10.40
CA LYS A 82 -6.33 -2.85 -9.78
C LYS A 82 -5.23 -2.60 -8.77
N VAL A 83 -5.47 -3.03 -7.53
CA VAL A 83 -4.46 -3.01 -6.47
C VAL A 83 -4.13 -4.45 -6.11
N VAL A 84 -2.85 -4.80 -6.13
CA VAL A 84 -2.36 -6.11 -5.71
C VAL A 84 -1.43 -5.94 -4.53
N LEU A 85 -1.70 -6.67 -3.47
CA LEU A 85 -0.88 -6.74 -2.27
C LEU A 85 -0.15 -8.08 -2.26
N THR A 86 1.15 -8.05 -2.00
CA THR A 86 1.95 -9.26 -1.85
C THR A 86 2.82 -9.15 -0.62
N VAL A 87 2.91 -10.25 0.12
CA VAL A 87 3.74 -10.37 1.31
C VAL A 87 4.78 -11.44 1.05
N GLN A 88 6.04 -11.12 1.34
CA GLN A 88 7.14 -12.09 1.44
C GLN A 88 7.68 -12.10 2.87
N LEU A 89 7.88 -13.29 3.42
CA LEU A 89 8.41 -13.53 4.78
C LEU A 89 9.90 -13.85 4.73
#